data_AF-A0AAW1YKM7-F1
#
_entry.id   AF-A0AAW1YKM7-F1
#
_cell.length_a   1.000
_cell.length_b   1.000
_cell.length_c   1.000
_cell.angle_alpha   90.00
_cell.angle_beta   90.00
_cell.angle_gamma   90.00
#
_symmetry.space_group_name_H-M   'P 1'
#
loop_
_entity.id
_entity.type
_entity.pdbx_description
1 polymer ?
#
loop_
_entity_poly.entity_id
_entity_poly.type
_entity_poly.pdbx_seq_one_letter_code
_entity_poly.pdbx_strand_id
1 'polypeptide(L)' 'MLLVAKDSRLRSALWIITYLDKRVSYGEGGSGAVSQKLYSVLTRLQMGLIEDKMDWTMELKPAKAY' A
#
# COMPACT_ATOMS: atom_id res chain seq x y z
N MET A 1 2.47 -7.41 3.28
CA MET A 1 2.67 -6.16 4.04
C MET A 1 3.67 -5.31 3.27
N LEU A 2 3.22 -4.36 2.44
CA LEU A 2 4.14 -3.36 1.87
C LEU A 2 4.32 -2.28 2.94
N LEU A 3 5.55 -2.17 3.45
CA LEU A 3 5.95 -1.12 4.38
C LEU A 3 5.74 0.24 3.72
N VAL A 4 4.83 1.06 4.26
CA VAL A 4 4.76 2.48 3.90
C VAL A 4 5.78 3.21 4.77
N ALA A 5 6.98 3.40 4.24
CA ALA A 5 7.97 4.27 4.83
C ALA A 5 7.52 5.73 4.63
N LYS A 6 7.12 6.39 5.72
CA LYS A 6 7.08 7.86 5.80
C LYS A 6 8.52 8.35 5.89
N ASP A 7 9.20 8.49 4.75
CA ASP A 7 10.33 9.41 4.65
C ASP A 7 10.16 10.28 3.41
N SER A 8 9.92 11.55 3.69
CA SER A 8 9.57 12.59 2.73
C SER A 8 10.82 13.16 2.07
N ARG A 9 11.53 12.37 1.24
CA ARG A 9 12.55 12.88 0.29
C ARG A 9 12.55 12.08 -1.01
N LEU A 10 11.82 12.62 -1.98
CA LEU A 10 11.97 12.44 -3.43
C LEU A 10 11.84 11.00 -3.99
N ARG A 11 10.64 10.68 -4.46
CA ARG A 11 10.30 10.40 -5.87
C ARG A 11 9.05 9.53 -5.88
N SER A 12 7.96 10.05 -6.42
CA SER A 12 6.81 9.26 -6.86
C SER A 12 7.34 7.98 -7.51
N ALA A 13 7.05 6.82 -6.93
CA ALA A 13 7.61 5.56 -7.41
C ALA A 13 7.20 5.36 -8.87
N LEU A 14 8.15 5.50 -9.79
CA LEU A 14 7.97 5.12 -11.18
C LEU A 14 8.06 3.59 -11.22
N TRP A 15 6.92 2.92 -11.43
CA TRP A 15 6.91 1.48 -11.62
C TRP A 15 7.41 1.20 -13.04
N ILE A 16 8.64 0.71 -13.14
CA ILE A 16 9.30 0.47 -14.42
C ILE A 16 9.50 -1.02 -14.59
N ILE A 17 9.00 -1.56 -15.69
CA ILE A 17 9.25 -2.94 -16.10
C ILE A 17 10.13 -2.90 -17.35
N THR A 18 11.23 -3.65 -17.33
CA THR A 18 12.10 -3.84 -18.50
C THR A 18 11.91 -5.26 -19.04
N TYR A 19 11.53 -5.40 -20.31
CA TYR A 19 11.36 -6.69 -20.99
C TYR A 19 11.84 -6.60 -22.44
N LEU A 20 12.74 -7.50 -22.86
CA LEU A 20 13.32 -7.52 -24.21
C LEU A 20 13.80 -6.14 -24.69
N ASP A 21 14.63 -5.48 -23.86
CA ASP A 21 15.17 -4.13 -24.11
C ASP A 21 14.13 -3.00 -24.17
N LYS A 22 12.86 -3.30 -23.92
CA LYS A 22 11.79 -2.29 -23.81
C LYS A 22 11.58 -1.90 -22.36
N ARG A 23 11.66 -0.60 -22.09
CA ARG A 23 11.37 0.00 -20.79
C ARG A 23 9.96 0.58 -20.81
N VAL A 24 9.06 0.03 -20.01
CA VAL A 24 7.68 0.51 -19.87
C VAL A 24 7.50 1.11 -18.48
N SER A 25 7.14 2.39 -18.42
CA SER A 25 6.72 3.09 -17.22
C SER A 25 5.21 2.89 -16.99
N TYR A 26 4.85 2.47 -15.79
CA TYR A 26 3.47 2.42 -15.30
C TYR A 26 3.29 3.50 -14.24
N GLY A 27 2.13 4.17 -14.28
CA GLY A 27 1.82 5.25 -13.35
C GLY A 27 2.48 6.58 -13.70
N GLU A 28 2.76 6.84 -14.98
CA GLU A 28 2.97 8.22 -15.44
C GLU A 28 1.72 9.05 -15.09
N GLY A 29 1.89 10.03 -14.19
CA GLY A 29 0.77 10.79 -13.60
C GLY A 29 0.34 10.36 -12.18
N GLY A 30 0.97 9.32 -11.60
CA GLY A 30 0.73 8.86 -10.23
C GLY A 30 0.03 7.51 -10.15
N SER A 31 -0.42 7.14 -8.94
CA SER A 31 -1.17 5.90 -8.73
C SER A 31 -2.53 5.97 -9.44
N GLY A 32 -2.90 4.95 -10.20
CA GLY A 32 -4.20 4.90 -10.88
C GLY A 32 -5.38 4.96 -9.91
N ALA A 33 -6.53 5.48 -10.35
CA ALA A 33 -7.70 5.71 -9.51
C ALA A 33 -8.17 4.46 -8.74
N VAL A 34 -8.09 3.28 -9.37
CA VAL A 34 -8.42 2.00 -8.72
C VAL A 34 -7.42 1.68 -7.60
N SER A 35 -6.13 1.84 -7.84
CA SER A 35 -5.08 1.61 -6.83
C SER A 35 -5.23 2.56 -5.64
N GLN A 36 -5.57 3.83 -5.88
CA GLN A 36 -5.82 4.80 -4.81
C GLN A 36 -7.05 4.42 -3.98
N LYS A 37 -8.15 4.02 -4.63
CA LYS A 37 -9.37 3.56 -3.95
C LYS A 37 -9.08 2.31 -3.11
N LEU A 38 -8.38 1.34 -3.67
CA LEU A 38 -8.00 0.10 -2.98
C LEU A 38 -7.12 0.40 -1.76
N TYR A 39 -6.09 1.23 -1.93
CA TYR A 39 -5.23 1.68 -0.83
C TYR A 39 -6.06 2.33 0.28
N SER A 40 -6.91 3.30 -0.07
CA SER A 40 -7.77 4.00 0.89
C SER A 40 -8.67 3.06 1.68
N VAL A 41 -9.34 2.11 1.02
CA VAL A 41 -10.22 1.14 1.67
C VAL A 41 -9.43 0.22 2.60
N LEU A 42 -8.33 -0.39 2.13
CA LEU A 42 -7.53 -1.32 2.92
C LEU A 42 -6.87 -0.64 4.12
N THR A 43 -6.38 0.60 3.97
CA THR A 43 -5.84 1.37 5.09
C THR A 43 -6.91 1.65 6.13
N ARG A 44 -8.12 2.06 5.72
CA ARG A 44 -9.22 2.29 6.67
C ARG A 44 -9.64 1.01 7.38
N LEU A 45 -9.65 -0.12 6.68
CA LEU A 45 -9.91 -1.44 7.26
C LEU A 45 -8.87 -1.81 8.32
N GLN A 46 -7.59 -1.72 7.99
CA GLN A 46 -6.48 -2.04 8.89
C GLN A 46 -6.43 -1.15 10.14
N MET A 47 -6.92 0.08 10.03
CA MET A 47 -7.00 1.03 11.14
C MET A 47 -8.30 0.89 11.95
N GLY A 48 -9.17 -0.08 11.64
CA GLY A 48 -10.45 -0.29 12.32
C GLY A 48 -11.49 0.82 12.09
N LEU A 49 -11.35 1.61 11.01
CA LEU A 49 -12.24 2.73 10.70
C LEU A 49 -13.47 2.32 9.87
N ILE A 50 -13.50 1.07 9.39
CA ILE A 50 -14.63 0.44 8.69
C ILE A 50 -14.74 -1.01 9.14
N GLU A 51 -15.93 -1.60 9.01
CA GLU A 51 -16.22 -2.99 9.39
C GLU A 51 -15.40 -3.99 8.58
N ASP A 52 -14.82 -4.97 9.29
CA ASP A 52 -14.13 -6.11 8.70
C ASP A 52 -15.07 -7.31 8.52
N LYS A 53 -15.83 -7.30 7.42
CA LYS A 53 -16.81 -8.34 7.11
C LYS A 53 -16.21 -9.71 6.78
N MET A 54 -14.92 -9.75 6.48
CA MET A 54 -14.24 -10.94 5.95
C MET A 54 -13.24 -11.53 6.94
N ASP A 55 -13.18 -11.00 8.17
CA ASP A 55 -12.24 -11.41 9.21
C ASP A 55 -10.77 -11.40 8.72
N TRP A 56 -10.38 -10.35 7.99
CA TRP A 56 -9.02 -10.19 7.45
C TRP A 56 -8.01 -9.64 8.47
N THR A 57 -8.49 -8.97 9.51
CA THR A 57 -7.69 -8.33 10.55
C THR A 57 -7.74 -9.14 11.84
N MET A 58 -6.65 -9.07 12.61
CA MET A 58 -6.55 -9.70 13.93
C MET A 58 -5.91 -8.72 14.89
N GLU A 59 -6.49 -8.56 16.08
CA GLU A 59 -5.89 -7.78 17.14
C GLU A 59 -4.65 -8.48 17.70
N LEU A 60 -3.54 -7.75 17.75
CA LEU A 60 -2.31 -8.22 18.36
C LEU A 60 -2.30 -7.87 19.84
N LYS A 61 -2.02 -8.85 20.69
CA LYS A 61 -1.75 -8.59 22.10
C LYS A 61 -0.39 -7.93 22.25
N PRO A 62 -0.23 -6.96 23.16
CA PRO A 62 1.08 -6.39 23.43
C PRO A 62 2.06 -7.51 23.82
N ALA A 63 3.29 -7.40 23.30
CA ALA A 63 4.36 -8.30 23.71
C ALA A 63 4.54 -8.19 25.22
N LYS A 64 4.62 -9.33 25.92
CA LYS A 64 5.01 -9.33 27.33
C LYS A 64 6.44 -8.78 27.39
N ALA A 65 6.61 -7.65 28.08
CA ALA A 65 7.93 -7.17 28.45
C ALA A 65 8.49 -8.18 29.47
N TYR A 66 9.62 -8.81 29.12
CA TYR A 66 10.40 -9.68 30.00
C TYR A 66 11.44 -8.85 30.74
#